data_AF-A0A4Y9KRM8-F1
#
_entry.id   AF-A0A4Y9KRM8-F1
#
_cell.length_a   1.000
_cell.length_b   1.000
_cell.length_c   1.000
_cell.angle_alpha   90.00
_cell.angle_beta   90.00
_cell.angle_gamma   90.00
#
_symmetry.space_group_name_H-M   'P 1'
#
loop_
_entity.id
_entity.type
_entity.pdbx_description
1 polymer ?
#
loop_
_entity_poly.entity_id
_entity_poly.type
_entity_poly.pdbx_seq_one_letter_code
_entity_poly.pdbx_strand_id
1 'polypeptide(L)'
;MVSIAPTRIGWCRSHAAWGKCAMATELDSIFDVIEHHRELSAQYDAAVSLSAKLVEGPEFDAAEAISEERLLALEQYADVLIHSKPTTLAGVIALSRYVASLPTWLLSDEYDWHQSFLRMLTDALDEISVG
;
A
#
# COMPACT_ATOMS: atom_id res chain seq x y z
N MET A 1 -64.38 -10.56 -5.35
CA MET A 1 -63.00 -10.62 -5.89
C MET A 1 -62.73 -9.26 -6.54
N VAL A 2 -61.65 -8.61 -6.09
CA VAL A 2 -60.99 -7.41 -6.67
C VAL A 2 -61.73 -6.07 -6.61
N SER A 3 -61.35 -5.25 -5.63
CA SER A 3 -61.51 -3.79 -5.62
C SER A 3 -60.24 -3.18 -6.24
N ILE A 4 -60.39 -2.35 -7.27
CA ILE A 4 -59.30 -1.63 -7.92
C ILE A 4 -59.45 -0.17 -7.55
N ALA A 5 -58.58 0.34 -6.68
CA ALA A 5 -58.37 1.77 -6.50
C ALA A 5 -57.11 2.20 -7.28
N PRO A 6 -57.13 3.38 -7.92
CA PRO A 6 -56.07 3.84 -8.79
C PRO A 6 -54.93 4.54 -8.03
N THR A 7 -53.77 4.42 -8.67
CA THR A 7 -52.50 5.15 -8.57
C THR A 7 -52.59 6.53 -7.93
N ARG A 8 -51.88 6.71 -6.81
CA ARG A 8 -51.42 8.05 -6.37
C ARG A 8 -49.91 8.04 -6.24
N ILE A 9 -49.31 8.86 -7.08
CA ILE A 9 -47.90 9.27 -7.13
C ILE A 9 -47.44 9.63 -5.72
N GLY A 10 -46.43 8.92 -5.22
CA GLY A 10 -45.79 9.18 -3.93
C GLY A 10 -44.28 9.05 -4.09
N TRP A 11 -43.60 10.19 -4.06
CA TRP A 11 -42.15 10.33 -4.13
C TRP A 11 -41.42 9.44 -3.11
N CYS A 12 -40.32 8.83 -3.57
CA CYS A 12 -39.37 8.09 -2.74
C CYS A 12 -38.82 8.99 -1.63
N ARG A 13 -39.13 8.63 -0.38
CA ARG A 13 -38.41 9.07 0.81
C ARG A 13 -37.56 7.89 1.27
N SER A 14 -36.25 8.09 1.24
CA SER A 14 -35.22 7.12 1.61
C SER A 14 -35.37 6.66 3.05
N HIS A 15 -35.42 5.34 3.27
CA HIS A 15 -34.48 4.59 4.11
C HIS A 15 -34.86 3.10 4.25
N ALA A 16 -33.83 2.27 4.11
CA ALA A 16 -33.64 0.91 4.62
C ALA A 16 -34.22 -0.31 3.84
N ALA A 17 -33.26 -1.21 3.56
CA ALA A 17 -33.35 -2.66 3.36
C ALA A 17 -33.80 -3.19 1.99
N TRP A 18 -32.89 -3.22 1.02
CA TRP A 18 -32.23 -4.46 0.57
C TRP A 18 -31.27 -4.17 -0.58
N GLY A 19 -30.14 -4.87 -0.57
CA GLY A 19 -29.05 -4.66 -1.51
C GLY A 19 -27.75 -4.24 -0.83
N LYS A 20 -27.34 -4.93 0.24
CA LYS A 20 -25.90 -5.18 0.37
C LYS A 20 -25.52 -6.09 -0.80
N CYS A 21 -25.26 -5.52 -1.97
CA CYS A 21 -24.23 -6.08 -2.83
C CYS A 21 -22.91 -5.78 -2.13
N ALA A 22 -22.63 -6.52 -1.06
CA ALA A 22 -21.27 -6.67 -0.59
C ALA A 22 -20.60 -7.61 -1.60
N MET A 23 -20.31 -7.08 -2.79
CA MET A 23 -19.11 -7.50 -3.49
C MET A 23 -17.98 -6.91 -2.65
N ALA A 24 -17.57 -7.62 -1.61
CA ALA A 24 -16.21 -7.48 -1.15
C ALA A 24 -15.37 -7.98 -2.33
N THR A 25 -15.13 -7.12 -3.32
CA THR A 25 -13.92 -7.23 -4.11
C THR A 25 -12.82 -7.21 -3.07
N GLU A 26 -12.25 -8.38 -2.78
CA GLU A 26 -11.03 -8.46 -1.98
C GLU A 26 -10.06 -7.48 -2.63
N LEU A 27 -9.79 -6.39 -1.92
CA LEU A 27 -8.84 -5.40 -2.37
C LEU A 27 -7.49 -6.13 -2.45
N ASP A 28 -6.79 -5.89 -3.55
CA ASP A 28 -5.47 -6.46 -3.78
C ASP A 28 -4.58 -6.21 -2.55
N SER A 29 -4.03 -7.27 -1.95
CA SER A 29 -3.23 -7.16 -0.72
C SER A 29 -2.01 -6.25 -0.87
N ILE A 30 -1.61 -5.95 -2.11
CA ILE A 30 -0.54 -5.00 -2.40
C ILE A 30 -0.80 -3.60 -1.83
N PHE A 31 -2.06 -3.19 -1.65
CA PHE A 31 -2.37 -1.90 -1.04
C PHE A 31 -1.92 -1.86 0.43
N ASP A 32 -2.09 -2.95 1.18
CA ASP A 32 -1.63 -3.05 2.57
C ASP A 32 -0.10 -3.04 2.64
N VAL A 33 0.57 -3.72 1.70
CA VAL A 33 2.04 -3.71 1.61
C VAL A 33 2.58 -2.31 1.32
N ILE A 34 1.96 -1.57 0.38
CA ILE A 34 2.33 -0.20 0.07
C ILE A 34 2.15 0.70 1.30
N GLU A 35 1.00 0.61 1.98
CA GLU A 35 0.73 1.44 3.15
C GLU A 35 1.68 1.14 4.31
N HIS A 36 2.01 -0.13 4.55
CA HIS A 36 2.97 -0.47 5.61
C HIS A 36 4.38 0.04 5.30
N HIS A 37 4.84 -0.07 4.05
CA HIS A 37 6.12 0.50 3.66
C HIS A 37 6.13 2.03 3.82
N ARG A 38 5.02 2.72 3.50
CA ARG A 38 4.88 4.17 3.72
C ARG A 38 4.97 4.52 5.20
N GLU A 39 4.32 3.75 6.05
CA GLU A 39 4.37 3.93 7.50
C GLU A 39 5.81 3.80 8.02
N LEU A 40 6.54 2.76 7.62
CA LEU A 40 7.94 2.57 7.99
C LEU A 40 8.83 3.72 7.47
N SER A 41 8.59 4.18 6.24
CA SER A 41 9.31 5.33 5.68
C SER A 41 9.09 6.61 6.52
N ALA A 42 7.83 6.87 6.91
CA ALA A 42 7.50 8.02 7.76
C ALA A 42 8.09 7.91 9.17
N GLN A 43 8.17 6.70 9.74
CA GLN A 43 8.81 6.47 11.03
C GLN A 43 10.32 6.72 10.97
N TYR A 44 10.98 6.28 9.90
CA TYR A 44 12.39 6.57 9.65
C TYR A 44 12.64 8.07 9.50
N ASP A 45 11.87 8.75 8.64
CA ASP A 45 11.99 10.20 8.42
C ASP A 45 11.80 10.98 9.73
N ALA A 46 10.85 10.56 10.57
CA ALA A 46 10.62 11.16 11.88
C ALA A 46 11.80 10.96 12.83
N ALA A 47 12.43 9.77 12.83
CA ALA A 47 13.59 9.46 13.66
C ALA A 47 14.82 10.26 13.22
N VAL A 48 15.11 10.33 11.92
CA VAL A 48 16.20 11.15 11.36
C VAL A 48 15.96 12.64 11.64
N SER A 49 14.72 13.11 11.52
CA SER A 49 14.37 14.50 11.83
C SER A 49 14.54 14.83 13.32
N LEU A 50 14.49 13.83 14.21
CA LEU A 50 14.75 14.01 15.63
C LEU A 50 16.26 14.07 15.90
N SER A 51 17.04 13.11 15.39
CA SER A 51 18.50 13.10 15.59
C SER A 51 19.15 14.37 15.05
N ALA A 52 18.71 14.86 13.88
CA ALA A 52 19.19 16.09 13.27
C ALA A 52 18.98 17.38 14.09
N LYS A 53 18.11 17.36 15.12
CA LYS A 53 17.84 18.52 15.99
C LYS A 53 18.67 18.50 17.28
N LEU A 54 19.34 17.39 17.56
CA LEU A 54 20.11 17.20 18.79
C LEU A 54 21.58 17.59 18.56
N VAL A 55 22.21 18.08 19.62
CA VAL A 55 23.67 18.29 19.65
C VAL A 55 24.32 16.95 19.94
N GLU A 56 25.48 16.69 19.33
CA GLU A 56 26.29 15.50 19.60
C GLU A 56 26.44 15.26 21.11
N GLY A 57 26.14 14.04 21.54
CA GLY A 57 26.05 13.66 22.94
C GLY A 57 25.14 12.45 23.13
N PRO A 58 24.93 12.00 24.37
CA PRO A 58 24.20 10.77 24.66
C PRO A 58 22.77 10.74 24.09
N GLU A 59 22.08 11.88 24.06
CA GLU A 59 20.75 12.00 23.49
C GLU A 59 20.76 11.87 21.96
N PHE A 60 21.80 12.41 21.30
CA PHE A 60 22.00 12.23 19.86
C PHE A 60 22.29 10.76 19.56
N ASP A 61 23.20 10.11 20.29
CA ASP A 61 23.52 8.68 20.09
C ASP A 61 22.29 7.79 20.26
N ALA A 62 21.44 8.10 21.25
CA ALA A 62 20.19 7.38 21.44
C ALA A 62 19.19 7.61 20.30
N ALA A 63 19.08 8.84 19.78
CA ALA A 63 18.22 9.13 18.64
C ALA A 63 18.73 8.49 17.35
N GLU A 64 20.04 8.45 17.16
CA GLU A 64 20.69 7.83 16.00
C GLU A 64 20.46 6.33 15.97
N ALA A 65 20.62 5.65 17.12
CA ALA A 65 20.32 4.22 17.24
C ALA A 65 18.86 3.90 16.90
N ILE A 66 17.92 4.81 17.22
CA ILE A 66 16.50 4.66 16.83
C ILE A 66 16.34 4.83 15.32
N SER A 67 16.98 5.81 14.69
CA SER A 67 16.91 5.95 13.22
C SER A 67 17.53 4.77 12.50
N GLU A 68 18.62 4.19 13.01
CA GLU A 68 19.22 2.97 12.47
C GLU A 68 18.26 1.77 12.58
N GLU A 69 17.59 1.58 13.73
CA GLU A 69 16.58 0.54 13.91
C GLU A 69 15.43 0.69 12.89
N ARG A 70 14.96 1.92 12.68
CA ARG A 70 13.88 2.21 11.72
C ARG A 70 14.32 2.04 10.27
N LEU A 71 15.56 2.40 9.96
CA LEU A 71 16.15 2.14 8.64
C LEU A 71 16.19 0.65 8.35
N LEU A 72 16.68 -0.15 9.29
CA LEU A 72 16.76 -1.60 9.14
C LEU A 72 15.38 -2.24 8.92
N ALA A 73 14.37 -1.81 9.68
CA ALA A 73 12.99 -2.28 9.50
C ALA A 73 12.44 -1.92 8.11
N LEU A 74 12.73 -0.70 7.64
CA LEU A 74 12.33 -0.23 6.33
C LEU A 74 13.03 -1.00 5.20
N GLU A 75 14.35 -1.23 5.29
CA GLU A 75 15.12 -2.02 4.32
C GLU A 75 14.63 -3.47 4.25
N GLN A 76 14.37 -4.10 5.39
CA GLN A 76 13.83 -5.46 5.43
C GLN A 76 12.44 -5.55 4.79
N TYR A 77 11.61 -4.52 4.96
CA TYR A 77 10.27 -4.51 4.37
C TYR A 77 10.28 -4.09 2.88
N ALA A 78 11.31 -3.39 2.41
CA ALA A 78 11.48 -3.12 0.98
C ALA A 78 11.61 -4.42 0.17
N ASP A 79 12.26 -5.46 0.72
CA ASP A 79 12.31 -6.78 0.10
C ASP A 79 10.92 -7.39 -0.07
N VAL A 80 10.06 -7.28 0.96
CA VAL A 80 8.65 -7.70 0.90
C VAL A 80 7.90 -6.93 -0.18
N LEU A 81 8.08 -5.61 -0.26
CA LEU A 81 7.45 -4.75 -1.27
C LEU A 81 7.81 -5.19 -2.70
N ILE A 82 9.11 -5.43 -2.97
CA ILE A 82 9.60 -5.80 -4.30
C ILE A 82 9.12 -7.18 -4.75
N HIS A 83 8.89 -8.09 -3.81
CA HIS A 83 8.46 -9.47 -4.09
C HIS A 83 6.95 -9.70 -3.92
N SER A 84 6.19 -8.68 -3.50
CA SER A 84 4.74 -8.79 -3.33
C SER A 84 4.02 -8.72 -4.67
N LYS A 85 3.44 -9.86 -5.08
CA LYS A 85 2.77 -9.99 -6.38
C LYS A 85 1.35 -9.39 -6.35
N PRO A 86 1.06 -8.34 -7.12
CA PRO A 86 -0.31 -7.84 -7.26
C PRO A 86 -1.17 -8.86 -8.01
N THR A 87 -2.46 -8.90 -7.66
CA THR A 87 -3.45 -9.83 -8.22
C THR A 87 -4.45 -9.14 -9.15
N THR A 88 -4.36 -7.82 -9.25
CA THR A 88 -5.26 -6.99 -10.05
C THR A 88 -4.47 -5.97 -10.86
N LEU A 89 -5.03 -5.53 -12.00
CA LEU A 89 -4.41 -4.45 -12.80
C LEU A 89 -4.29 -3.14 -12.01
N ALA A 90 -5.25 -2.85 -11.12
CA ALA A 90 -5.18 -1.70 -10.23
C ALA A 90 -3.99 -1.80 -9.26
N GLY A 91 -3.75 -3.00 -8.71
CA GLY A 91 -2.60 -3.29 -7.86
C GLY A 91 -1.27 -3.17 -8.59
N VAL A 92 -1.16 -3.70 -9.82
CA VAL A 92 0.03 -3.51 -10.69
C VAL A 92 0.33 -2.03 -10.86
N ILE A 93 -0.66 -1.22 -11.26
CA ILE A 93 -0.48 0.21 -11.48
C ILE A 93 -0.08 0.93 -10.18
N ALA A 94 -0.72 0.59 -9.05
CA ALA A 94 -0.44 1.20 -7.76
C ALA A 94 1.01 0.90 -7.32
N LEU A 95 1.42 -0.36 -7.41
CA LEU A 95 2.77 -0.79 -7.03
C LEU A 95 3.84 -0.17 -7.93
N SER A 96 3.67 -0.19 -9.26
CA SER A 96 4.62 0.42 -10.19
C SER A 96 4.80 1.92 -9.92
N ARG A 97 3.70 2.65 -9.69
CA ARG A 97 3.76 4.08 -9.35
C ARG A 97 4.46 4.32 -8.01
N TYR A 98 4.19 3.48 -7.04
CA TYR A 98 4.78 3.61 -5.71
C TYR A 98 6.28 3.37 -5.75
N VAL A 99 6.74 2.23 -6.31
CA VAL A 99 8.16 1.92 -6.45
C VAL A 99 8.89 2.99 -7.25
N ALA A 100 8.31 3.49 -8.34
CA ALA A 100 8.90 4.59 -9.12
C ALA A 100 9.00 5.93 -8.37
N SER A 101 8.26 6.09 -7.26
CA SER A 101 8.33 7.29 -6.40
C SER A 101 9.34 7.16 -5.26
N LEU A 102 9.89 5.96 -5.02
CA LEU A 102 10.85 5.74 -3.96
C LEU A 102 12.22 6.34 -4.32
N PRO A 103 12.96 6.87 -3.34
CA PRO A 103 14.30 7.38 -3.57
C PRO A 103 15.27 6.24 -3.88
N THR A 104 16.27 6.50 -4.72
CA THR A 104 17.18 5.47 -5.25
C THR A 104 18.00 4.76 -4.19
N TRP A 105 18.34 5.43 -3.09
CA TRP A 105 19.10 4.84 -1.98
C TRP A 105 18.31 3.81 -1.17
N LEU A 106 16.98 3.84 -1.27
CA LEU A 106 16.09 3.02 -0.43
C LEU A 106 15.92 1.59 -0.98
N LEU A 107 16.22 1.39 -2.26
CA LEU A 107 16.16 0.09 -2.90
C LEU A 107 17.61 -0.34 -3.16
N SER A 108 18.08 -1.29 -2.35
CA SER A 108 19.48 -1.71 -2.25
C SER A 108 20.18 -1.82 -3.62
N ASP A 109 21.28 -1.09 -3.79
CA ASP A 109 22.09 -1.06 -5.02
C ASP A 109 22.92 -2.35 -5.21
N GLU A 110 23.01 -3.19 -4.16
CA GLU A 110 23.79 -4.43 -4.18
C GLU A 110 23.06 -5.61 -4.84
N TYR A 111 21.76 -5.46 -5.14
CA TYR A 111 20.92 -6.51 -5.70
C TYR A 111 20.28 -6.04 -7.00
N ASP A 112 20.13 -6.95 -7.98
CA ASP A 112 19.38 -6.71 -9.23
C ASP A 112 17.86 -6.62 -8.96
N TRP A 113 17.45 -5.83 -7.96
CA TRP A 113 16.07 -5.68 -7.50
C TRP A 113 15.16 -5.22 -8.63
N HIS A 114 15.67 -4.37 -9.53
CA HIS A 114 14.95 -3.92 -10.72
C HIS A 114 14.53 -5.10 -11.59
N GLN A 115 15.42 -6.08 -11.80
CA GLN A 115 15.10 -7.25 -12.62
C GLN A 115 14.10 -8.17 -11.90
N SER A 116 14.27 -8.35 -10.59
CA SER A 116 13.33 -9.13 -9.77
C SER A 116 11.93 -8.52 -9.77
N PHE A 117 11.85 -7.19 -9.62
CA PHE A 117 10.60 -6.42 -9.67
C PHE A 117 9.92 -6.53 -11.04
N LEU A 118 10.65 -6.29 -12.14
CA LEU A 118 10.10 -6.35 -13.49
C LEU A 118 9.64 -7.76 -13.86
N ARG A 119 10.38 -8.79 -13.43
CA ARG A 119 9.96 -10.18 -13.61
C ARG A 119 8.67 -10.46 -12.85
N MET A 120 8.60 -10.09 -11.57
CA MET A 120 7.39 -10.25 -10.75
C MET A 120 6.17 -9.55 -11.37
N LEU A 121 6.34 -8.32 -11.89
CA LEU A 121 5.25 -7.60 -12.56
C LEU A 121 4.81 -8.29 -13.86
N THR A 122 5.76 -8.85 -14.61
CA THR A 122 5.46 -9.58 -15.86
C THR A 122 4.66 -10.85 -15.53
N ASP A 123 5.10 -11.62 -14.53
CA ASP A 123 4.40 -12.82 -14.08
C ASP A 123 2.98 -12.49 -13.60
N ALA A 124 2.82 -11.39 -12.85
CA ALA A 124 1.51 -10.92 -12.40
C ALA A 124 0.57 -10.57 -13.57
N LEU A 125 1.10 -9.87 -14.59
CA LEU A 125 0.33 -9.49 -15.77
C LEU A 125 -0.10 -10.69 -16.61
N ASP A 126 0.78 -11.69 -16.78
CA ASP A 126 0.46 -12.92 -17.48
C ASP A 126 -0.67 -13.68 -16.78
N GLU A 127 -0.62 -13.79 -15.44
CA GLU A 127 -1.68 -14.43 -14.67
C GLU A 127 -3.01 -13.67 -14.76
N ILE A 128 -2.98 -12.34 -14.68
CA ILE A 128 -4.18 -11.49 -14.83
C ILE A 128 -4.77 -11.60 -16.23
N SER A 129 -3.94 -11.77 -17.27
CA SER A 129 -4.41 -11.88 -18.66
C SER A 129 -5.01 -13.25 -19.00
N VAL A 130 -4.70 -14.29 -18.22
CA VAL A 130 -5.19 -15.67 -18.44
C VAL A 130 -6.46 -15.97 -17.62
N GLY A 131 -6.73 -15.19 -16.57
CA GLY A 131 -7.95 -15.27 -15.74
C GLY A 131 -9.16 -14.56 -16.34
#